data_AF-A0A3G2S1A5-F1
#
_entry.id   AF-A0A3G2S1A5-F1
#
_cell.length_a   1.000
_cell.length_b   1.000
_cell.length_c   1.000
_cell.angle_alpha   90.00
_cell.angle_beta   90.00
_cell.angle_gamma   90.00
#
_symmetry.space_group_name_H-M   'P 1'
#
loop_
_entity.id
_entity.type
_entity.pdbx_description
1 polymer ?
#
loop_
_entity_poly.entity_id
_entity_poly.type
_entity_poly.pdbx_seq_one_letter_code
_entity_poly.pdbx_strand_id
1 'polypeptide(L)'
;MSGTPAFKRLRRGAIEVEDASTGKLGPEFQDAGCLLNSEVHLFFSRPGEASEGLSSVTQKTKEYVDDFSRFKDQSTIREVRALLIKHAAQPDMDEADEHKGLQLSQFEMAQLANLSITDIDEARTLIPTYVYISSH
;
A
#
# COMPACT_ATOMS: atom_id res chain seq x y z
N MET A 1 -23.06 11.65 -7.65
CA MET A 1 -23.29 10.25 -8.05
C MET A 1 -22.80 9.37 -6.91
N SER A 2 -23.68 8.70 -6.17
CA SER A 2 -23.26 7.79 -5.10
C SER A 2 -22.71 6.52 -5.76
N GLY A 3 -21.41 6.28 -5.61
CA GLY A 3 -20.81 5.00 -5.98
C GLY A 3 -21.39 3.92 -5.08
N THR A 4 -22.34 3.15 -5.61
CA THR A 4 -22.87 1.99 -4.90
C THR A 4 -21.72 0.99 -4.76
N PRO A 5 -21.26 0.66 -3.54
CA PRO A 5 -20.27 -0.40 -3.40
C PRO A 5 -20.85 -1.70 -3.98
N ALA A 6 -20.01 -2.49 -4.66
CA ALA A 6 -20.42 -3.74 -5.30
C ALA A 6 -20.95 -4.80 -4.31
N PHE A 7 -20.91 -4.52 -3.01
CA PHE A 7 -21.30 -5.45 -1.96
C PHE A 7 -22.17 -4.80 -0.89
N LYS A 8 -23.29 -5.45 -0.54
CA LYS A 8 -24.18 -5.04 0.56
C LYS A 8 -23.72 -5.69 1.86
N ARG A 9 -23.10 -4.91 2.76
CA ARG A 9 -22.87 -5.36 4.15
C ARG A 9 -24.22 -5.52 4.87
N LEU A 10 -24.68 -6.75 5.07
CA LEU A 10 -25.72 -7.05 6.07
C LEU A 10 -25.11 -6.90 7.46
N ARG A 11 -25.46 -5.85 8.21
CA ARG A 11 -25.04 -5.70 9.61
C ARG A 11 -26.20 -5.91 10.57
N ARG A 12 -26.25 -7.08 11.21
CA ARG A 12 -26.71 -7.18 12.60
C ARG A 12 -25.89 -8.27 13.30
N GLY A 13 -24.97 -7.86 14.19
CA GLY A 13 -24.14 -8.76 15.01
C GLY A 13 -22.78 -9.15 14.44
N ALA A 14 -22.22 -8.41 13.46
CA ALA A 14 -20.92 -8.73 12.90
C ALA A 14 -19.80 -8.54 13.94
N ILE A 15 -19.16 -9.65 14.30
CA ILE A 15 -17.90 -9.70 15.06
C ILE A 15 -16.83 -9.00 14.20
N GLU A 16 -16.02 -8.13 14.79
CA GLU A 16 -14.87 -7.54 14.09
C GLU A 16 -13.83 -8.64 13.83
N VAL A 17 -13.71 -9.07 12.58
CA VAL A 17 -12.76 -10.10 12.12
C VAL A 17 -11.55 -9.48 11.42
N GLU A 18 -11.61 -8.18 11.11
CA GLU A 18 -10.60 -7.45 10.35
C GLU A 18 -9.47 -6.95 11.28
N ASP A 19 -8.23 -7.31 10.96
CA ASP A 19 -7.03 -6.92 11.69
C ASP A 19 -5.83 -6.81 10.73
N ALA A 20 -5.46 -5.57 10.41
CA ALA A 20 -4.35 -5.28 9.50
C ALA A 20 -3.00 -5.76 10.04
N SER A 21 -2.82 -5.87 11.36
CA SER A 21 -1.57 -6.39 11.96
C SER A 21 -1.34 -7.87 11.65
N THR A 22 -2.41 -8.59 11.31
CA THR A 22 -2.37 -10.01 10.88
C THR A 22 -2.64 -10.19 9.39
N GLY A 23 -2.69 -9.10 8.62
CA GLY A 23 -3.00 -9.13 7.18
C GLY A 23 -4.46 -9.47 6.85
N LYS A 24 -5.34 -9.56 7.86
CA LYS A 24 -6.77 -9.84 7.69
C LYS A 24 -7.52 -8.56 7.36
N LEU A 25 -7.39 -8.11 6.12
CA LEU A 25 -8.19 -7.00 5.60
C LEU A 25 -9.61 -7.47 5.28
N GLY A 26 -10.55 -6.53 5.12
CA GLY A 26 -11.88 -6.84 4.61
C GLY A 26 -11.80 -7.54 3.23
N PRO A 27 -12.77 -8.40 2.87
CA PRO A 27 -12.78 -9.11 1.59
C PRO A 27 -12.74 -8.15 0.38
N GLU A 28 -13.21 -6.92 0.55
CA GLU A 28 -13.12 -5.85 -0.45
C GLU A 28 -11.70 -5.33 -0.69
N PHE A 29 -10.72 -5.71 0.15
CA PHE A 29 -9.34 -5.20 0.12
C PHE A 29 -8.27 -6.28 -0.09
N GLN A 30 -8.65 -7.55 -0.21
CA GLN A 30 -7.69 -8.65 -0.27
C GLN A 30 -6.80 -8.61 -1.52
N ASP A 31 -7.33 -8.11 -2.65
CA ASP A 31 -6.60 -7.89 -3.91
C ASP A 31 -6.59 -6.41 -4.33
N ALA A 32 -6.76 -5.48 -3.37
CA ALA A 32 -6.80 -4.06 -3.69
C ALA A 32 -5.42 -3.57 -4.18
N GLY A 33 -5.43 -2.75 -5.24
CA GLY A 33 -4.25 -2.04 -5.70
C GLY A 33 -3.85 -0.95 -4.71
N CYS A 34 -2.93 -1.27 -3.79
CA CYS A 34 -2.42 -0.31 -2.82
C CYS A 34 -1.50 0.72 -3.48
N LEU A 35 -1.67 1.99 -3.10
CA LEU A 35 -0.92 3.13 -3.61
C LEU A 35 0.13 3.61 -2.61
N LEU A 36 1.23 4.13 -3.14
CA LEU A 36 2.20 4.90 -2.37
C LEU A 36 1.68 6.33 -2.16
N ASN A 37 2.04 6.99 -1.06
CA ASN A 37 1.76 8.41 -0.85
C ASN A 37 2.27 9.24 -2.04
N SER A 38 3.46 8.89 -2.53
CA SER A 38 4.07 9.50 -3.71
C SER A 38 3.27 9.29 -5.00
N GLU A 39 2.62 8.14 -5.18
CA GLU A 39 1.75 7.91 -6.35
C GLU A 39 0.49 8.78 -6.28
N VAL A 40 -0.05 8.96 -5.07
CA VAL A 40 -1.19 9.87 -4.82
C VAL A 40 -0.78 11.33 -4.99
N HIS A 41 0.42 11.72 -4.58
CA HIS A 41 0.97 13.05 -4.86
C HIS A 41 1.08 13.29 -6.37
N LEU A 42 1.63 12.33 -7.11
CA LEU A 42 1.74 12.42 -8.56
C LEU A 42 0.37 12.56 -9.23
N PHE A 43 -0.68 11.93 -8.70
CA PHE A 43 -2.06 12.12 -9.15
C PHE A 43 -2.47 13.59 -9.03
N PHE A 44 -2.35 14.19 -7.85
CA PHE A 44 -2.71 15.60 -7.63
C PHE A 44 -1.83 16.61 -8.38
N SER A 45 -0.62 16.23 -8.78
CA SER A 45 0.31 17.09 -9.54
C SER A 45 0.02 17.14 -11.04
N ARG A 46 -0.95 16.35 -11.54
CA ARG A 46 -1.33 16.37 -12.96
C ARG A 46 -2.09 17.65 -13.33
N PRO A 47 -1.78 18.28 -14.48
CA PRO A 47 -2.53 19.42 -14.96
C PRO A 47 -4.01 19.06 -15.15
N GLY A 48 -4.92 19.88 -14.59
CA GLY A 48 -6.37 19.71 -14.73
C GLY A 48 -7.06 18.95 -13.60
N GLU A 49 -6.34 18.34 -12.67
CA GLU A 49 -6.95 17.61 -11.53
C GLU A 49 -7.04 18.45 -10.23
N ALA A 50 -6.56 19.69 -10.23
CA ALA A 50 -6.65 20.56 -9.06
C ALA A 50 -6.90 22.02 -9.42
N SER A 51 -8.08 22.52 -9.04
CA SER A 51 -8.20 23.81 -8.32
C SER A 51 -9.62 24.07 -7.81
N GLU A 52 -10.67 23.68 -8.55
CA GLU A 52 -12.02 24.13 -8.24
C GLU A 52 -12.94 23.01 -7.73
N GLY A 53 -13.58 23.24 -6.58
CA GLY A 53 -14.63 22.36 -6.05
C GLY A 53 -14.16 21.09 -5.34
N LEU A 54 -12.88 20.98 -4.94
CA LEU A 54 -12.41 19.84 -4.16
C LEU A 54 -13.15 19.75 -2.81
N SER A 55 -13.51 18.52 -2.42
CA SER A 55 -14.06 18.28 -1.09
C SER A 55 -13.00 18.59 -0.02
N SER A 56 -13.44 18.91 1.21
CA SER A 56 -12.51 19.13 2.33
C SER A 56 -11.61 17.91 2.61
N VAL A 57 -12.12 16.70 2.37
CA VAL A 57 -11.32 15.46 2.46
C VAL A 57 -10.24 15.45 1.39
N THR A 58 -10.60 15.70 0.13
CA THR A 58 -9.66 15.71 -0.99
C THR A 58 -8.56 16.76 -0.80
N GLN A 59 -8.93 17.95 -0.33
CA GLN A 59 -7.98 19.03 -0.05
C GLN A 59 -6.98 18.62 1.05
N LYS A 60 -7.47 18.05 2.16
CA LYS A 60 -6.60 17.55 3.23
C LYS A 60 -5.73 16.37 2.79
N THR A 61 -6.24 15.48 1.95
CA THR A 61 -5.44 14.39 1.36
C THR A 61 -4.33 14.95 0.50
N LYS A 62 -4.63 15.96 -0.34
CA LYS A 62 -3.62 16.64 -1.17
C LYS A 62 -2.52 17.26 -0.31
N GLU A 63 -2.88 17.99 0.74
CA GLU A 63 -1.94 18.59 1.69
C GLU A 63 -1.08 17.51 2.35
N TYR A 64 -1.70 16.43 2.86
CA TYR A 64 -0.99 15.31 3.46
C TYR A 64 0.03 14.67 2.50
N VAL A 65 -0.37 14.37 1.27
CA VAL A 65 0.57 13.72 0.33
C VAL A 65 1.59 14.70 -0.23
N ASP A 66 1.37 16.02 -0.19
CA ASP A 66 2.42 16.98 -0.53
C ASP A 66 3.51 17.04 0.55
N ASP A 67 3.13 16.95 1.82
CA ASP A 67 4.07 16.98 2.94
C ASP A 67 4.79 15.64 3.15
N PHE A 68 4.06 14.51 3.07
CA PHE A 68 4.54 13.19 3.49
C PHE A 68 4.96 12.27 2.34
N SER A 69 4.94 12.75 1.08
CA SER A 69 5.50 11.97 -0.02
C SER A 69 7.02 12.01 -0.03
N ARG A 70 7.64 10.84 0.16
CA ARG A 70 9.10 10.68 0.11
C ARG A 70 9.68 11.01 -1.26
N PHE A 71 8.98 10.63 -2.32
CA PHE A 71 9.37 10.85 -3.71
C PHE A 71 8.35 11.76 -4.39
N LYS A 72 8.82 12.80 -5.08
CA LYS A 72 7.96 13.73 -5.86
C LYS A 72 8.17 13.63 -7.37
N ASP A 73 9.34 13.13 -7.80
CA ASP A 73 9.65 12.97 -9.21
C ASP A 73 8.99 11.72 -9.81
N GLN A 74 8.35 11.88 -10.97
CA GLN A 74 7.59 10.81 -11.63
C GLN A 74 8.46 9.60 -12.01
N SER A 75 9.70 9.82 -12.44
CA SER A 75 10.60 8.73 -12.83
C SER A 75 11.02 7.92 -11.61
N THR A 76 11.40 8.59 -10.52
CA THR A 76 11.74 7.95 -9.25
C THR A 76 10.58 7.12 -8.69
N ILE A 77 9.36 7.65 -8.74
CA ILE A 77 8.16 6.94 -8.24
C ILE A 77 7.96 5.61 -9.00
N ARG A 78 8.11 5.64 -10.34
CA ARG A 78 7.99 4.45 -11.18
C ARG A 78 9.08 3.43 -10.88
N GLU A 79 10.31 3.88 -10.69
CA GLU A 79 11.44 3.01 -10.34
C GLU A 79 11.25 2.35 -8.98
N VAL A 80 10.82 3.11 -7.96
CA VAL A 80 10.51 2.57 -6.62
C VAL A 80 9.42 1.49 -6.73
N ARG A 81 8.35 1.74 -7.49
CA ARG A 81 7.29 0.75 -7.70
C ARG A 81 7.81 -0.51 -8.39
N ALA A 82 8.65 -0.36 -9.42
CA ALA A 82 9.25 -1.50 -10.12
C ALA A 82 10.17 -2.33 -9.21
N LEU A 83 10.95 -1.68 -8.35
CA LEU A 83 11.80 -2.35 -7.36
C LEU A 83 10.98 -3.15 -6.35
N LEU A 84 9.92 -2.55 -5.80
CA LEU A 84 9.02 -3.25 -4.87
C LEU A 84 8.41 -4.49 -5.52
N ILE A 85 7.90 -4.39 -6.75
CA ILE A 85 7.34 -5.53 -7.48
C ILE A 85 8.40 -6.62 -7.73
N LYS A 86 9.58 -6.22 -8.20
CA LYS A 86 10.69 -7.13 -8.49
C LYS A 86 11.11 -7.94 -7.25
N HIS A 87 11.13 -7.31 -6.08
CA HIS A 87 11.55 -7.95 -4.85
C HIS A 87 10.39 -8.60 -4.06
N ALA A 88 9.14 -8.25 -4.35
CA ALA A 88 7.96 -8.88 -3.78
C ALA A 88 7.59 -10.20 -4.47
N ALA A 89 7.76 -10.30 -5.79
CA ALA A 89 7.34 -11.46 -6.56
C ALA A 89 8.42 -12.54 -6.65
N GLN A 90 8.16 -13.75 -6.14
CA GLN A 90 8.74 -14.99 -6.66
C GLN A 90 7.77 -16.17 -6.46
N PRO A 91 7.06 -16.59 -7.53
CA PRO A 91 6.34 -17.87 -7.54
C PRO A 91 7.15 -19.04 -8.12
N ASP A 92 8.15 -18.81 -9.00
CA ASP A 92 8.65 -19.88 -9.89
C ASP A 92 10.19 -19.92 -10.09
N MET A 93 11.01 -19.73 -9.05
CA MET A 93 12.45 -20.05 -9.10
C MET A 93 12.69 -21.35 -8.34
N ASP A 94 13.38 -22.31 -8.97
CA ASP A 94 13.78 -23.59 -8.39
C ASP A 94 14.39 -23.39 -6.99
N GLU A 95 14.03 -24.26 -6.04
CA GLU A 95 14.30 -24.17 -4.60
C GLU A 95 15.80 -24.09 -4.18
N ALA A 96 16.72 -24.03 -5.15
CA ALA A 96 18.16 -24.00 -4.93
C ALA A 96 18.80 -22.59 -5.01
N ASP A 97 18.05 -21.54 -5.35
CA ASP A 97 18.59 -20.17 -5.41
C ASP A 97 18.38 -19.43 -4.08
N GLU A 98 19.47 -18.99 -3.46
CA GLU A 98 19.53 -18.33 -2.14
C GLU A 98 18.89 -16.92 -2.14
N HIS A 99 18.37 -16.49 -3.29
CA HIS A 99 17.71 -15.20 -3.49
C HIS A 99 16.19 -15.32 -3.58
N LYS A 100 15.55 -15.95 -2.58
CA LYS A 100 14.08 -15.96 -2.40
C LYS A 100 13.58 -14.52 -2.22
N GLY A 101 12.68 -14.06 -3.09
CA GLY A 101 12.02 -12.76 -2.96
C GLY A 101 11.22 -12.65 -1.65
N LEU A 102 10.86 -11.43 -1.23
CA LEU A 102 10.23 -11.17 0.07
C LEU A 102 8.76 -11.59 0.18
N GLN A 103 8.13 -12.06 -0.92
CA GLN A 103 6.73 -12.50 -0.98
C GLN A 103 5.73 -11.50 -0.38
N LEU A 104 5.88 -10.22 -0.74
CA LEU A 104 5.11 -9.13 -0.15
C LEU A 104 3.74 -8.98 -0.79
N SER A 105 2.72 -8.84 0.04
CA SER A 105 1.41 -8.35 -0.38
C SER A 105 1.47 -6.90 -0.88
N GLN A 106 0.45 -6.47 -1.63
CA GLN A 106 0.30 -5.08 -2.05
C GLN A 106 0.29 -4.11 -0.87
N PHE A 107 -0.32 -4.53 0.23
CA PHE A 107 -0.37 -3.75 1.47
C PHE A 107 1.02 -3.57 2.08
N GLU A 108 1.79 -4.65 2.21
CA GLU A 108 3.15 -4.61 2.78
C GLU A 108 4.12 -3.79 1.94
N MET A 109 4.03 -3.88 0.61
CA MET A 109 4.81 -3.02 -0.30
C MET A 109 4.50 -1.53 -0.08
N ALA A 110 3.22 -1.18 0.08
CA ALA A 110 2.83 0.20 0.35
C ALA A 110 3.30 0.66 1.73
N GLN A 111 3.21 -0.19 2.76
CA GLN A 111 3.69 0.13 4.10
C GLN A 111 5.21 0.38 4.12
N LEU A 112 6.01 -0.48 3.49
CA LEU A 112 7.47 -0.29 3.39
C LEU A 112 7.84 1.09 2.84
N ALA A 113 7.23 1.45 1.71
CA ALA A 113 7.55 2.69 1.02
C ALA A 113 7.03 3.94 1.76
N ASN A 114 5.82 3.87 2.32
CA ASN A 114 5.17 5.00 2.97
C ASN A 114 5.74 5.28 4.36
N LEU A 115 6.13 4.26 5.11
CA LEU A 115 6.75 4.41 6.44
C LEU A 115 8.23 4.80 6.35
N SER A 116 8.80 4.84 5.15
CA SER A 116 10.19 5.19 4.91
C SER A 116 11.20 4.31 5.64
N ILE A 117 10.86 3.03 5.81
CA ILE A 117 11.66 2.04 6.52
C ILE A 117 13.10 2.00 5.99
N THR A 118 14.08 1.94 6.89
CA THR A 118 15.51 1.91 6.54
C THR A 118 16.26 0.67 7.01
N ASP A 119 15.72 -0.06 7.99
CA ASP A 119 16.31 -1.28 8.50
C ASP A 119 15.27 -2.39 8.80
N ILE A 120 15.75 -3.60 9.02
CA ILE A 120 14.93 -4.80 9.17
C ILE A 120 14.19 -4.83 10.51
N ASP A 121 14.77 -4.30 11.58
CA ASP A 121 14.17 -4.32 12.91
C ASP A 121 13.00 -3.32 12.98
N GLU A 122 13.17 -2.15 12.36
CA GLU A 122 12.10 -1.18 12.12
C GLU A 122 10.98 -1.81 11.29
N ALA A 123 11.31 -2.49 10.18
CA ALA A 123 10.33 -3.17 9.32
C ALA A 123 9.47 -4.17 10.10
N ARG A 124 10.12 -5.05 10.89
CA ARG A 124 9.45 -6.08 11.70
C ARG A 124 8.60 -5.49 12.82
N THR A 125 9.01 -4.34 13.36
CA THR A 125 8.28 -3.64 14.43
C THR A 125 7.04 -2.95 13.88
N LEU A 126 7.16 -2.26 12.75
CA LEU A 126 6.09 -1.42 12.19
C LEU A 126 5.14 -2.18 11.26
N ILE A 127 5.58 -3.29 10.69
CA ILE A 127 4.78 -4.12 9.77
C ILE A 127 4.74 -5.56 10.33
N PRO A 128 3.88 -5.84 11.32
CA PRO A 128 3.89 -7.11 12.05
C PRO A 128 3.65 -8.35 11.19
N THR A 129 3.04 -8.19 10.02
CA THR A 129 2.84 -9.29 9.06
C THR A 129 4.16 -9.89 8.56
N TYR A 130 5.27 -9.16 8.55
CA TYR A 130 6.60 -9.67 8.21
C TYR A 130 7.11 -10.76 9.16
N VAL A 131 6.76 -10.68 10.45
CA VAL A 131 7.21 -11.64 11.47
C VAL A 131 6.65 -13.03 11.20
N TYR A 132 5.45 -13.11 10.62
CA TYR A 132 4.80 -14.36 10.27
C TYR A 132 5.34 -14.99 8.97
N ILE A 133 5.82 -14.18 8.03
CA ILE A 133 6.40 -14.66 6.75
C ILE A 133 7.80 -15.26 6.96
N SER A 134 8.59 -14.76 7.92
CA SER A 134 9.96 -15.24 8.17
C SER A 134 10.05 -16.58 8.94
N SER A 135 8.92 -17.21 9.27
CA SER A 135 8.86 -18.47 10.03
C SER A 135 8.55 -19.72 9.18
N HIS A 136 8.58 -19.59 7.85
CA HIS A 136 8.42 -20.68 6.87
C HIS A 136 9.57 -20.67 5.86
#